data_AF-A0A9Q9J4D6-F1
#
_entry.id   AF-A0A9Q9J4D6-F1
#
_cell.length_a   1.000
_cell.length_b   1.000
_cell.length_c   1.000
_cell.angle_alpha   90.00
_cell.angle_beta   90.00
_cell.angle_gamma   90.00
#
_symmetry.space_group_name_H-M   'P 1'
#
loop_
_entity.id
_entity.type
_entity.pdbx_description
1 polymer ?
#
loop_
_entity_poly.entity_id
_entity_poly.type
_entity_poly.pdbx_seq_one_letter_code
_entity_poly.pdbx_strand_id
1 'polypeptide(L)'
;MKKSSAAIMVGTLTYLAVTLIGNVMEILLRKWEFLKWNPLNFTNYGNQLVAPTFANITHLTTNQLLWGSLAYTTVFLALGMWVFANKEV
;
A
#
# COMPACT_ATOMS: atom_id res chain seq x y z
N MET A 1 -19.73 0.21 19.10
CA MET A 1 -19.88 1.25 18.05
C MET A 1 -18.71 2.25 17.98
N LYS A 2 -18.21 2.83 19.09
CA LYS A 2 -17.12 3.84 19.06
C LYS A 2 -15.81 3.41 18.38
N LYS A 3 -15.36 2.15 18.60
CA LYS A 3 -14.11 1.62 18.00
C LYS A 3 -14.20 1.38 16.48
N SER A 4 -15.38 1.02 15.96
CA SER A 4 -15.59 0.76 14.53
C SER A 4 -15.61 2.06 13.71
N SER A 5 -16.32 3.08 14.19
CA SER A 5 -16.35 4.40 13.54
C SER A 5 -14.95 5.06 13.51
N ALA A 6 -14.18 4.95 14.59
CA ALA A 6 -12.80 5.44 14.63
C ALA A 6 -11.90 4.70 13.61
N ALA A 7 -12.04 3.38 13.49
CA ALA A 7 -11.26 2.59 12.52
C ALA A 7 -11.58 2.99 11.07
N ILE A 8 -12.86 3.20 10.75
CA ILE A 8 -13.29 3.67 9.44
C ILE A 8 -12.69 5.05 9.14
N MET A 9 -12.78 6.00 10.08
CA MET A 9 -12.20 7.34 9.89
C MET A 9 -10.69 7.29 9.67
N VAL A 10 -9.96 6.51 10.46
CA VAL A 10 -8.51 6.36 10.31
C VAL A 10 -8.18 5.76 8.94
N GLY A 11 -8.89 4.74 8.50
CA GLY A 11 -8.70 4.15 7.17
C GLY A 11 -8.92 5.15 6.04
N THR A 12 -10.03 5.89 6.09
CA THR A 12 -10.36 6.90 5.07
C THR A 12 -9.36 8.06 5.07
N LEU A 13 -9.00 8.61 6.22
CA LEU A 13 -8.03 9.71 6.31
C LEU A 13 -6.64 9.28 5.85
N THR A 14 -6.22 8.06 6.19
CA THR A 14 -4.95 7.50 5.75
C THR A 14 -4.92 7.34 4.22
N TYR A 15 -6.00 6.82 3.63
CA TYR A 15 -6.11 6.70 2.17
C TYR A 15 -6.02 8.06 1.47
N LEU A 16 -6.77 9.05 1.97
CA LEU A 16 -6.74 10.41 1.41
C LEU A 16 -5.35 11.04 1.52
N ALA A 17 -4.69 10.91 2.66
CA ALA A 17 -3.33 11.39 2.85
C ALA A 17 -2.34 10.73 1.86
N VAL A 18 -2.45 9.41 1.67
CA VAL A 18 -1.62 8.66 0.71
C VAL A 18 -1.83 9.14 -0.72
N THR A 19 -3.08 9.39 -1.14
CA THR A 19 -3.37 9.85 -2.51
C THR A 19 -2.76 11.21 -2.82
N LEU A 20 -2.63 12.10 -1.85
CA LEU A 20 -1.97 13.40 -2.02
C LEU A 20 -0.44 13.27 -2.18
N ILE A 21 0.14 12.23 -1.59
CA ILE A 21 1.59 11.98 -1.61
C ILE A 21 2.03 11.27 -2.90
N GLY A 22 1.09 10.71 -3.69
CA GLY A 22 1.40 9.95 -4.91
C GLY A 22 2.33 10.69 -5.90
N ASN A 23 2.09 11.98 -6.13
CA ASN A 23 2.93 12.82 -7.00
C ASN A 23 4.35 13.06 -6.42
N VAL A 24 4.46 13.14 -5.09
CA VAL A 24 5.74 13.28 -4.39
C VAL A 24 6.51 11.95 -4.40
N MET A 25 5.78 10.82 -4.44
CA MET A 25 6.39 9.50 -4.43
C MET A 25 7.25 9.25 -5.66
N GLU A 26 6.83 9.72 -6.84
CA GLU A 26 7.63 9.60 -8.06
C GLU A 26 9.00 10.30 -7.93
N ILE A 27 9.04 11.48 -7.30
CA ILE A 27 10.28 12.22 -7.04
C ILE A 27 11.16 11.46 -6.03
N LEU A 28 10.55 10.91 -4.98
CA LEU A 28 11.25 10.14 -3.95
C LEU A 28 11.84 8.84 -4.50
N LEU A 29 11.10 8.15 -5.38
CA LEU A 29 11.53 6.92 -6.05
C LEU A 29 12.73 7.14 -6.97
N ARG A 30 12.76 8.28 -7.67
CA ARG A 30 13.93 8.68 -8.47
C ARG A 30 15.18 8.94 -7.62
N LYS A 31 15.01 9.45 -6.40
CA LYS A 31 16.14 9.74 -5.49
C LYS A 31 16.60 8.51 -4.71
N TRP A 32 15.68 7.61 -4.36
CA TRP A 32 15.96 6.41 -3.57
C TRP A 32 15.22 5.21 -4.15
N GLU A 33 15.88 4.46 -5.04
CA GLU A 33 15.23 3.34 -5.72
C GLU A 33 14.66 2.28 -4.78
N PHE A 34 15.27 2.06 -3.62
CA PHE A 34 14.78 1.06 -2.67
C PHE A 34 13.36 1.36 -2.18
N LEU A 35 12.95 2.63 -2.17
CA LEU A 35 11.60 3.04 -1.79
C LEU A 35 10.53 2.44 -2.71
N LYS A 36 10.86 1.94 -3.91
CA LYS A 36 9.88 1.29 -4.80
C LYS A 36 9.18 0.11 -4.16
N TRP A 37 9.80 -0.53 -3.18
CA TRP A 37 9.23 -1.66 -2.46
C TRP A 37 8.27 -1.26 -1.33
N ASN A 38 7.83 0.00 -1.24
CA ASN A 38 6.87 0.40 -0.19
C ASN A 38 5.44 -0.08 -0.51
N PRO A 39 4.60 -0.35 0.51
CA PRO A 39 3.23 -0.85 0.32
C PRO A 39 2.30 0.11 -0.43
N LEU A 40 2.55 1.43 -0.39
CA LEU A 40 1.74 2.41 -1.13
C LEU A 40 1.95 2.26 -2.64
N ASN A 41 3.18 2.00 -3.08
CA ASN A 41 3.48 1.77 -4.49
C ASN A 41 2.78 0.51 -5.02
N PHE A 42 2.70 -0.54 -4.20
CA PHE A 42 2.00 -1.78 -4.53
C PHE A 42 0.49 -1.61 -4.74
N THR A 43 -0.12 -0.57 -4.18
CA THR A 43 -1.55 -0.26 -4.43
C THR A 43 -1.82 0.13 -5.89
N ASN A 44 -0.79 0.52 -6.66
CA ASN A 44 -0.92 0.86 -8.08
C ASN A 44 -1.04 -0.36 -9.01
N TYR A 45 -1.05 -1.59 -8.51
CA TYR A 45 -1.21 -2.79 -9.35
C TYR A 45 -2.43 -2.70 -10.29
N GLY A 46 -3.59 -2.27 -9.77
CA GLY A 46 -4.79 -2.07 -10.58
C GLY A 46 -4.61 -1.02 -11.67
N ASN A 47 -3.99 0.12 -11.35
CA ASN A 47 -3.70 1.18 -12.33
C ASN A 47 -2.76 0.68 -13.43
N GLN A 48 -1.76 -0.13 -13.09
CA GLN A 48 -0.80 -0.67 -14.06
C GLN A 48 -1.37 -1.78 -14.95
N LEU A 49 -2.38 -2.52 -14.47
CA LEU A 49 -3.14 -3.45 -15.32
C LEU A 49 -3.97 -2.73 -16.39
N VAL A 50 -4.53 -1.56 -16.05
CA VAL A 50 -5.31 -0.73 -17.00
C VAL A 50 -4.38 0.05 -17.93
N ALA A 51 -3.30 0.60 -17.39
CA ALA A 51 -2.35 1.45 -18.11
C ALA A 51 -0.90 1.01 -17.83
N PRO A 52 -0.27 0.21 -18.71
CA PRO A 52 1.10 -0.28 -18.52
C PRO A 52 2.16 0.81 -18.35
N THR A 53 1.89 2.04 -18.81
CA THR A 53 2.75 3.22 -18.62
C THR A 53 2.99 3.57 -17.15
N PHE A 54 2.14 3.10 -16.23
CA PHE A 54 2.37 3.22 -14.78
C PHE A 54 3.64 2.51 -14.31
N ALA A 55 4.20 1.57 -15.07
CA ALA A 55 5.49 0.96 -14.76
C ALA A 55 6.62 2.00 -14.62
N ASN A 56 6.52 3.12 -15.35
CA ASN A 56 7.48 4.23 -15.26
C ASN A 56 7.35 5.03 -13.96
N ILE A 57 6.16 5.02 -13.36
CA ILE A 57 5.89 5.71 -12.09
C ILE A 57 6.26 4.79 -10.92
N THR A 58 5.88 3.51 -11.01
CA THR A 58 6.12 2.53 -9.94
C THR A 58 7.54 2.02 -9.90
N HIS A 59 8.29 2.11 -11.01
CA HIS A 59 9.61 1.50 -11.20
C HIS A 59 9.61 -0.03 -10.98
N LEU A 60 8.43 -0.66 -11.12
CA LEU A 60 8.21 -2.08 -10.89
C LEU A 60 7.51 -2.70 -12.10
N THR A 61 7.88 -3.95 -12.40
CA THR A 61 7.15 -4.74 -13.39
C THR A 61 5.78 -5.14 -12.83
N THR A 62 4.83 -5.41 -13.72
CA THR A 62 3.48 -5.85 -13.31
C THR A 62 3.52 -7.13 -12.46
N ASN A 63 4.45 -8.05 -12.77
CA ASN A 63 4.66 -9.26 -11.97
C ASN A 63 5.24 -8.96 -10.59
N GLN A 64 6.18 -8.01 -10.49
CA GLN A 64 6.71 -7.58 -9.18
C GLN A 64 5.60 -6.94 -8.34
N LEU A 65 4.75 -6.12 -8.94
CA LEU A 65 3.59 -5.54 -8.27
C LEU A 65 2.61 -6.60 -7.78
N LEU A 66 2.30 -7.61 -8.59
CA LEU A 66 1.42 -8.71 -8.21
C LEU A 66 1.96 -9.45 -6.98
N TRP A 67 3.20 -9.94 -7.06
CA TRP A 67 3.80 -10.73 -5.99
C TRP A 67 4.07 -9.90 -4.74
N GLY A 68 4.50 -8.65 -4.88
CA GLY A 68 4.69 -7.74 -3.76
C GLY A 68 3.38 -7.39 -3.05
N SER A 69 2.29 -7.14 -3.80
CA SER A 69 0.96 -6.92 -3.22
C SER A 69 0.48 -8.12 -2.41
N LEU A 70 0.67 -9.34 -2.93
CA LEU A 70 0.34 -10.56 -2.19
C LEU A 70 1.19 -10.71 -0.93
N ALA A 71 2.50 -10.51 -1.03
CA ALA A 71 3.42 -10.59 0.11
C ALA A 71 3.05 -9.58 1.22
N TYR A 72 2.81 -8.32 0.87
CA TYR A 72 2.39 -7.29 1.82
C TYR A 72 1.03 -7.62 2.45
N THR A 73 0.07 -8.12 1.66
CA THR A 73 -1.24 -8.55 2.18
C THR A 73 -1.07 -9.66 3.22
N THR A 74 -0.28 -10.69 2.92
CA THR A 74 0.01 -11.78 3.87
C THR A 74 0.67 -11.26 5.15
N VAL A 75 1.65 -10.37 5.04
CA VAL A 75 2.33 -9.77 6.20
C VAL A 75 1.36 -8.96 7.06
N PHE A 76 0.55 -8.08 6.46
CA PHE A 76 -0.41 -7.28 7.21
C PHE A 76 -1.51 -8.13 7.86
N LEU A 77 -1.96 -9.18 7.19
CA LEU A 77 -2.90 -10.14 7.78
C LEU A 77 -2.28 -10.90 8.95
N ALA A 78 -1.05 -11.37 8.82
CA ALA A 78 -0.34 -12.05 9.91
C ALA A 78 -0.12 -11.12 11.12
N LEU A 79 0.28 -9.87 10.87
CA LEU A 79 0.42 -8.84 11.91
C LEU A 79 -0.92 -8.51 12.57
N GLY A 80 -1.97 -8.32 11.78
CA GLY A 80 -3.31 -8.09 12.28
C GLY A 80 -3.77 -9.25 13.17
N MET A 81 -3.65 -10.48 12.67
CA MET A 81 -3.95 -11.69 13.44
C MET A 81 -3.15 -11.75 14.73
N TRP A 82 -1.84 -11.49 14.71
CA TRP A 82 -1.01 -11.50 15.92
C TRP A 82 -1.45 -10.44 16.94
N VAL A 83 -1.73 -9.22 16.49
CA VAL A 83 -2.18 -8.11 17.36
C VAL A 83 -3.56 -8.38 17.97
N PHE A 84 -4.46 -9.03 17.23
CA PHE A 84 -5.80 -9.37 17.72
C PHE A 84 -5.86 -10.70 18.47
N ALA A 85 -4.96 -11.65 18.19
CA ALA A 85 -4.89 -12.93 18.88
C ALA A 85 -4.50 -12.79 20.35
N ASN A 86 -3.69 -11.77 20.67
CA ASN A 86 -3.31 -11.45 22.06
C ASN A 86 -4.32 -10.56 22.79
N LYS A 87 -5.48 -10.25 22.18
CA LYS A 87 -6.57 -9.56 22.85
C LYS A 87 -7.68 -10.58 23.12
N GLU A 88 -7.68 -11.16 24.32
CA GLU A 88 -8.90 -11.77 24.85
C GLU A 88 -10.03 -10.73 24.78
N VAL A 89 -11.14 -11.13 24.17
CA VAL A 89 -12.36 -10.32 24.05
C VAL A 89 -13.08 -10.28 25.39
#